data_AF-V6T8G9-F1
#
_entry.id   AF-V6T8G9-F1
#
_cell.length_a   1.000
_cell.length_b   1.000
_cell.length_c   1.000
_cell.angle_alpha   90.00
_cell.angle_beta   90.00
_cell.angle_gamma   90.00
#
_symmetry.space_group_name_H-M   'P 1'
#
loop_
_entity.id
_entity.type
_entity.pdbx_description
1 polymer ?
#
loop_
_entity_poly.entity_id
_entity_poly.type
_entity_poly.pdbx_seq_one_letter_code
_entity_poly.pdbx_strand_id
1 'polypeptide(L)'
;VLAGNSHKYKGVLHCTRCEEPTEASDTTSKAATCTACEDGFFVDSSKGCTACDGSCRTCEATGDTKCKSCTEETHFLGAASGQAGKCISCGDASDSTWKGVDGCLKCTTSGKENTPATCTECQTDRYLKDRVGGTAETCETKENCTRTHFPNDNAENKKKCLPCGEITNGGIEHCLECALIEGQVEGVLVTCTKCSTGKKVSPGRKSCVDGCPSNSTDDNSVCVCNDGYSPDDAGTSCVSMSTNRSGLSTGAIAGISVAVVVVVGGLVGFLCWWFLCRGKA
;
A
#
# COMPACT_ATOMS: atom_id res chain seq x y z
N VAL A 1 -39.46 -46.10 -41.36
CA VAL A 1 -39.00 -45.85 -39.98
C VAL A 1 -37.48 -45.86 -40.03
N LEU A 2 -36.83 -44.68 -40.03
CA LEU A 2 -35.38 -44.63 -39.83
C LEU A 2 -35.16 -45.16 -38.40
N ALA A 3 -34.58 -46.36 -38.29
CA ALA A 3 -34.19 -46.92 -37.01
C ALA A 3 -33.08 -46.04 -36.43
N GLY A 4 -33.44 -45.04 -35.64
CA GLY A 4 -32.48 -44.26 -34.87
C GLY A 4 -31.75 -45.21 -33.93
N ASN A 5 -30.43 -45.24 -34.03
CA ASN A 5 -29.59 -46.07 -33.16
C ASN A 5 -29.82 -45.67 -31.69
N SER A 6 -30.05 -46.65 -30.82
CA SER A 6 -30.43 -46.40 -29.41
C SER A 6 -29.24 -46.12 -28.50
N HIS A 7 -28.14 -45.58 -29.05
CA HIS A 7 -26.90 -45.34 -28.33
C HIS A 7 -27.06 -44.22 -27.32
N LYS A 8 -26.49 -44.41 -26.13
CA LYS A 8 -26.52 -43.44 -25.04
C LYS A 8 -25.09 -43.07 -24.63
N TYR A 9 -24.82 -41.77 -24.55
CA TYR A 9 -23.55 -41.24 -24.07
C TYR A 9 -23.78 -40.37 -22.83
N LYS A 10 -22.89 -40.45 -21.85
CA LYS A 10 -22.90 -39.63 -20.63
C LYS A 10 -21.69 -38.71 -20.61
N GLY A 11 -21.93 -37.41 -20.48
CA GLY A 11 -20.88 -36.44 -20.18
C GLY A 11 -20.41 -36.55 -18.72
N VAL A 12 -19.25 -35.97 -18.45
CA VAL A 12 -18.70 -35.85 -17.08
C VAL A 12 -18.99 -34.43 -16.59
N LEU A 13 -19.63 -34.29 -15.43
CA LEU A 13 -19.93 -32.99 -14.82
C LEU A 13 -18.62 -32.26 -14.48
N HIS A 14 -18.58 -30.93 -14.62
CA HIS A 14 -17.40 -30.09 -14.40
C HIS A 14 -16.20 -30.38 -15.32
N CYS A 15 -16.40 -31.19 -16.38
CA CYS A 15 -15.38 -31.52 -17.35
C CYS A 15 -15.37 -30.51 -18.50
N THR A 16 -14.23 -29.87 -18.73
CA THR A 16 -14.04 -28.89 -19.82
C THR A 16 -13.41 -29.52 -21.06
N ARG A 17 -12.72 -30.66 -20.90
CA ARG A 17 -12.13 -31.43 -22.00
C ARG A 17 -12.29 -32.93 -21.78
N CYS A 18 -12.83 -33.63 -22.77
CA CYS A 18 -13.04 -35.07 -22.74
C CYS A 18 -12.46 -35.78 -23.96
N GLU A 19 -12.16 -37.06 -23.78
CA GLU A 19 -11.91 -38.01 -24.86
C GLU A 19 -13.24 -38.68 -25.26
N GLU A 20 -13.33 -38.98 -26.55
CA GLU A 20 -14.50 -39.62 -27.13
C GLU A 20 -14.71 -41.00 -26.50
N PRO A 21 -15.93 -41.30 -26.01
CA PRO A 21 -16.25 -42.63 -25.49
C PRO A 21 -16.19 -43.67 -26.62
N THR A 22 -15.76 -44.90 -26.28
CA THR A 22 -15.86 -46.05 -27.21
C THR A 22 -17.28 -46.20 -27.73
N GLU A 23 -17.45 -46.53 -29.01
CA GLU A 23 -18.76 -46.72 -29.65
C GLU A 23 -19.67 -47.59 -28.77
N ALA A 24 -20.87 -47.10 -28.49
CA ALA A 24 -21.85 -47.85 -27.74
C ALA A 24 -22.41 -48.97 -28.64
N SER A 25 -22.27 -50.24 -28.25
CA SER A 25 -22.86 -51.36 -28.99
C SER A 25 -24.37 -51.51 -28.74
N ASP A 26 -24.87 -50.95 -27.62
CA ASP A 26 -26.21 -51.23 -27.09
C ASP A 26 -26.83 -50.00 -26.39
N THR A 27 -27.93 -50.20 -25.65
CA THR A 27 -28.63 -49.16 -24.86
C THR A 27 -27.89 -48.76 -23.56
N THR A 28 -26.79 -49.45 -23.23
CA THR A 28 -25.95 -49.17 -22.06
C THR A 28 -25.17 -47.88 -22.27
N SER A 29 -25.33 -46.92 -21.34
CA SER A 29 -24.67 -45.62 -21.47
C SER A 29 -23.15 -45.73 -21.38
N LYS A 30 -22.42 -45.23 -22.37
CA LYS A 30 -20.96 -45.08 -22.33
C LYS A 30 -20.60 -43.68 -21.82
N ALA A 31 -19.77 -43.60 -20.78
CA ALA A 31 -19.31 -42.32 -20.24
C ALA A 31 -18.08 -41.84 -21.02
N ALA A 32 -18.03 -40.54 -21.32
CA ALA A 32 -16.81 -39.90 -21.82
C ALA A 32 -15.72 -39.91 -20.74
N THR A 33 -14.45 -39.94 -21.15
CA THR A 33 -13.30 -39.87 -20.24
C THR A 33 -12.91 -38.41 -20.09
N CYS A 34 -12.90 -37.87 -18.87
CA CYS A 34 -12.44 -36.49 -18.68
C CYS A 34 -10.91 -36.40 -18.68
N THR A 35 -10.36 -35.40 -19.38
CA THR A 35 -8.93 -35.10 -19.43
C THR A 35 -8.59 -33.74 -18.83
N ALA A 36 -9.57 -32.83 -18.70
CA ALA A 36 -9.43 -31.60 -17.94
C ALA A 36 -10.76 -31.19 -17.31
N CYS A 37 -10.70 -30.77 -16.05
CA CYS A 37 -11.83 -30.23 -15.30
C CYS A 37 -11.79 -28.69 -15.31
N GLU A 38 -12.88 -28.06 -14.90
CA GLU A 38 -12.90 -26.63 -14.59
C GLU A 38 -12.09 -26.31 -13.31
N ASP A 39 -11.79 -25.02 -13.11
CA ASP A 39 -11.13 -24.56 -11.88
C ASP A 39 -11.95 -24.96 -10.64
N GLY A 40 -11.25 -25.35 -9.58
CA GLY A 40 -11.84 -25.91 -8.37
C GLY A 40 -12.04 -27.43 -8.42
N PHE A 41 -11.70 -28.10 -9.53
CA PHE A 41 -11.79 -29.55 -9.68
C PHE A 41 -10.52 -30.15 -10.30
N PHE A 42 -10.25 -31.42 -9.99
CA PHE A 42 -9.18 -32.21 -10.60
C PHE A 42 -9.72 -33.51 -11.19
N VAL A 43 -9.02 -34.06 -12.18
CA VAL A 43 -9.34 -35.35 -12.77
C VAL A 43 -8.89 -36.46 -11.82
N ASP A 44 -9.84 -37.21 -11.28
CA ASP A 44 -9.57 -38.31 -10.35
C ASP A 44 -9.26 -39.64 -11.08
N SER A 45 -9.05 -40.69 -10.30
CA SER A 45 -8.76 -42.04 -10.82
C SER A 45 -9.92 -42.65 -11.61
N SER A 46 -11.16 -42.21 -11.37
CA SER A 46 -12.36 -42.61 -12.10
C SER A 46 -12.54 -41.86 -13.43
N LYS A 47 -11.62 -40.94 -13.75
CA LYS A 47 -11.71 -40.03 -14.91
C LYS A 47 -12.92 -39.08 -14.81
N GLY A 48 -13.39 -38.87 -13.57
CA GLY A 48 -14.37 -37.87 -13.18
C GLY A 48 -13.68 -36.61 -12.65
N CYS A 49 -14.47 -35.56 -12.44
CA CYS A 49 -14.00 -34.33 -11.80
C CYS A 49 -14.40 -34.32 -10.33
N THR A 50 -13.40 -34.36 -9.45
CA THR A 50 -13.58 -34.27 -8.00
C THR A 50 -13.16 -32.90 -7.52
N ALA A 51 -13.91 -32.34 -6.57
CA ALA A 51 -13.66 -31.00 -6.04
C ALA A 51 -12.31 -30.93 -5.30
N CYS A 52 -11.62 -29.82 -5.48
CA CYS A 52 -10.48 -29.41 -4.68
C CYS A 52 -10.91 -28.94 -3.28
N ASP A 53 -9.95 -28.70 -2.40
CA ASP A 53 -10.21 -27.89 -1.21
C ASP A 53 -10.65 -26.48 -1.61
N GLY A 54 -11.53 -25.84 -0.82
CA GLY A 54 -12.09 -24.53 -1.15
C GLY A 54 -11.06 -23.40 -1.26
N SER A 55 -9.85 -23.59 -0.71
CA SER A 55 -8.73 -22.65 -0.83
C SER A 55 -7.94 -22.80 -2.15
N CYS A 56 -8.09 -23.91 -2.87
CA CYS A 56 -7.36 -24.20 -4.10
C CYS A 56 -8.14 -23.77 -5.34
N ARG A 57 -7.49 -23.04 -6.26
CA ARG A 57 -8.01 -22.85 -7.62
C ARG A 57 -7.79 -24.08 -8.48
N THR A 58 -6.62 -24.69 -8.37
CA THR A 58 -6.32 -25.98 -9.00
C THR A 58 -5.65 -26.87 -7.98
N CYS A 59 -5.85 -28.18 -8.08
CA CYS A 59 -5.26 -29.16 -7.18
C CYS A 59 -4.86 -30.44 -7.92
N GLU A 60 -4.07 -31.28 -7.27
CA GLU A 60 -3.72 -32.61 -7.79
C GLU A 60 -4.46 -33.77 -7.11
N ALA A 61 -5.08 -33.49 -5.98
CA ALA A 61 -5.86 -34.42 -5.18
C ALA A 61 -6.76 -33.63 -4.22
N THR A 62 -7.62 -34.34 -3.50
CA THR A 62 -8.38 -33.76 -2.38
C THR A 62 -7.45 -33.37 -1.22
N GLY A 63 -7.83 -32.33 -0.48
CA GLY A 63 -7.12 -31.85 0.70
C GLY A 63 -6.42 -30.50 0.50
N ASP A 64 -6.25 -29.78 1.61
CA ASP A 64 -5.71 -28.42 1.65
C ASP A 64 -4.21 -28.35 1.31
N THR A 65 -3.46 -29.43 1.44
CA THR A 65 -2.03 -29.50 1.05
C THR A 65 -1.79 -29.91 -0.40
N LYS A 66 -2.85 -30.02 -1.21
CA LYS A 66 -2.80 -30.55 -2.58
C LYS A 66 -3.11 -29.49 -3.63
N CYS A 67 -3.13 -28.23 -3.25
CA CYS A 67 -3.29 -27.12 -4.17
C CYS A 67 -2.07 -26.99 -5.10
N LYS A 68 -2.32 -26.71 -6.37
CA LYS A 68 -1.33 -26.26 -7.36
C LYS A 68 -1.42 -24.76 -7.63
N SER A 69 -2.56 -24.14 -7.30
CA SER A 69 -2.76 -22.70 -7.27
C SER A 69 -3.92 -22.34 -6.32
N CYS A 70 -4.02 -21.07 -5.93
CA CYS A 70 -4.99 -20.58 -4.94
C CYS A 70 -6.11 -19.75 -5.60
N THR A 71 -7.29 -19.75 -4.99
CA THR A 71 -8.53 -19.15 -5.54
C THR A 71 -8.51 -17.62 -5.65
N GLU A 72 -7.58 -16.93 -5.00
CA GLU A 72 -7.56 -15.47 -4.88
C GLU A 72 -6.13 -14.90 -4.87
N GLU A 73 -5.95 -13.64 -5.27
CA GLU A 73 -4.67 -12.90 -5.12
C GLU A 73 -4.30 -12.60 -3.65
N THR A 74 -5.17 -12.97 -2.71
CA THR A 74 -4.97 -12.82 -1.26
C THR A 74 -4.29 -14.01 -0.60
N HIS A 75 -4.05 -15.08 -1.37
CA HIS A 75 -3.37 -16.28 -0.90
C HIS A 75 -2.22 -16.63 -1.85
N PHE A 76 -1.14 -17.14 -1.30
CA PHE A 76 -0.01 -17.66 -2.06
C PHE A 76 0.15 -19.17 -1.83
N LEU A 77 0.76 -19.85 -2.80
CA LEU A 77 1.06 -21.27 -2.68
C LEU A 77 2.30 -21.47 -1.80
N GLY A 78 2.10 -22.08 -0.64
CA GLY A 78 3.17 -22.52 0.27
C GLY A 78 3.78 -23.84 -0.20
N ALA A 79 4.57 -23.79 -1.27
CA ALA A 79 5.30 -24.93 -1.81
C ALA A 79 6.55 -24.47 -2.57
N ALA A 80 7.53 -25.37 -2.74
CA ALA A 80 8.61 -25.11 -3.69
C ALA A 80 8.06 -25.12 -5.13
N SER A 81 8.80 -24.49 -6.04
CA SER A 81 8.38 -24.33 -7.44
C SER A 81 7.98 -25.67 -8.07
N GLY A 82 6.75 -25.73 -8.61
CA GLY A 82 6.20 -26.91 -9.29
C GLY A 82 5.63 -28.00 -8.37
N GLN A 83 5.62 -27.80 -7.05
CA GLN A 83 5.03 -28.74 -6.10
C GLN A 83 3.62 -28.31 -5.67
N ALA A 84 2.81 -29.28 -5.24
CA ALA A 84 1.56 -29.00 -4.57
C ALA A 84 1.79 -28.63 -3.10
N GLY A 85 0.96 -27.76 -2.57
CA GLY A 85 1.04 -27.34 -1.17
C GLY A 85 -0.23 -26.65 -0.71
N LYS A 86 -0.10 -25.98 0.44
CA LYS A 86 -1.21 -25.27 1.07
C LYS A 86 -1.33 -23.86 0.55
N CYS A 87 -2.56 -23.39 0.37
CA CYS A 87 -2.84 -21.98 0.12
C CYS A 87 -2.84 -21.21 1.43
N ILE A 88 -1.90 -20.26 1.56
CA ILE A 88 -1.65 -19.51 2.79
C ILE A 88 -2.03 -18.06 2.54
N SER A 89 -2.74 -17.47 3.50
CA SER A 89 -3.14 -16.07 3.38
C SER A 89 -1.92 -15.16 3.38
N CYS A 90 -1.91 -14.16 2.51
CA CYS A 90 -0.83 -13.17 2.43
C CYS A 90 -0.62 -12.42 3.75
N GLY A 91 -1.66 -12.25 4.55
CA GLY A 91 -1.59 -11.62 5.88
C GLY A 91 -1.16 -12.56 7.01
N ASP A 92 -1.03 -13.86 6.77
CA ASP A 92 -0.78 -14.85 7.81
C ASP A 92 0.72 -15.04 8.08
N ALA A 93 1.23 -14.31 9.07
CA ALA A 93 2.61 -14.43 9.52
C ALA A 93 2.84 -15.60 10.52
N SER A 94 1.83 -16.40 10.82
CA SER A 94 1.87 -17.41 11.91
C SER A 94 2.40 -18.77 11.48
N ASP A 95 2.36 -19.10 10.19
CA ASP A 95 2.85 -20.38 9.67
C ASP A 95 4.37 -20.57 9.92
N SER A 96 4.81 -21.79 10.25
CA SER A 96 6.21 -22.04 10.58
C SER A 96 7.13 -22.09 9.36
N THR A 97 6.61 -22.52 8.21
CA THR A 97 7.41 -22.88 7.02
C THR A 97 7.22 -21.88 5.89
N TRP A 98 5.99 -21.42 5.67
CA TRP A 98 5.61 -20.54 4.57
C TRP A 98 4.84 -19.36 5.11
N LYS A 99 5.54 -18.25 5.37
CA LYS A 99 4.97 -17.09 6.06
C LYS A 99 4.41 -16.07 5.09
N GLY A 100 3.24 -15.55 5.39
CA GLY A 100 2.78 -14.27 4.87
C GLY A 100 3.51 -13.10 5.52
N VAL A 101 2.99 -11.90 5.27
CA VAL A 101 3.48 -10.63 5.80
C VAL A 101 2.32 -9.99 6.57
N ASP A 102 2.55 -9.63 7.83
CA ASP A 102 1.51 -8.97 8.63
C ASP A 102 0.98 -7.71 7.92
N GLY A 103 -0.35 -7.54 7.90
CA GLY A 103 -1.00 -6.41 7.23
C GLY A 103 -0.98 -6.46 5.69
N CYS A 104 -0.56 -7.57 5.09
CA CYS A 104 -0.52 -7.72 3.63
C CYS A 104 -1.86 -8.23 3.07
N LEU A 105 -2.35 -7.57 2.01
CA LEU A 105 -3.56 -7.96 1.29
C LEU A 105 -3.23 -8.89 0.12
N LYS A 106 -2.23 -8.52 -0.69
CA LYS A 106 -1.77 -9.30 -1.84
C LYS A 106 -0.27 -9.51 -1.78
N CYS A 107 0.17 -10.70 -2.18
CA CYS A 107 1.56 -11.08 -2.09
C CYS A 107 1.96 -12.08 -3.17
N THR A 108 3.26 -12.27 -3.32
CA THR A 108 3.86 -13.28 -4.17
C THR A 108 4.71 -14.22 -3.32
N THR A 109 4.64 -15.52 -3.60
CA THR A 109 5.46 -16.51 -2.87
C THR A 109 6.94 -16.22 -3.07
N SER A 110 7.73 -16.40 -2.01
CA SER A 110 9.20 -16.33 -2.07
C SER A 110 9.81 -17.52 -2.83
N GLY A 111 9.02 -18.60 -3.01
CA GLY A 111 9.47 -19.88 -3.56
C GLY A 111 10.50 -20.60 -2.69
N LYS A 112 10.74 -20.11 -1.46
CA LYS A 112 11.72 -20.64 -0.52
C LYS A 112 11.11 -20.79 0.87
N GLU A 113 11.27 -21.97 1.44
CA GLU A 113 10.89 -22.24 2.82
C GLU A 113 11.59 -21.26 3.77
N ASN A 114 10.90 -20.94 4.87
CA ASN A 114 11.35 -20.03 5.92
C ASN A 114 11.62 -18.59 5.45
N THR A 115 11.25 -18.26 4.20
CA THR A 115 11.33 -16.90 3.65
C THR A 115 9.90 -16.38 3.48
N PRO A 116 9.52 -15.28 4.16
CA PRO A 116 8.19 -14.70 3.99
C PRO A 116 7.87 -14.36 2.54
N ALA A 117 6.60 -14.41 2.19
CA ALA A 117 6.08 -13.91 0.92
C ALA A 117 6.43 -12.42 0.73
N THR A 118 6.48 -11.98 -0.51
CA THR A 118 6.72 -10.57 -0.86
C THR A 118 5.38 -9.87 -1.00
N CYS A 119 5.12 -8.88 -0.13
CA CYS A 119 3.85 -8.15 -0.16
C CYS A 119 3.80 -7.12 -1.30
N THR A 120 2.78 -7.19 -2.15
CA THR A 120 2.60 -6.29 -3.30
C THR A 120 1.51 -5.25 -3.08
N GLU A 121 0.60 -5.51 -2.13
CA GLU A 121 -0.47 -4.60 -1.74
C GLU A 121 -0.80 -4.81 -0.26
N CYS A 122 -0.82 -3.73 0.51
CA CYS A 122 -1.15 -3.78 1.91
C CYS A 122 -2.66 -3.64 2.15
N GLN A 123 -3.12 -4.11 3.31
CA GLN A 123 -4.48 -3.86 3.79
C GLN A 123 -4.75 -2.35 3.99
N THR A 124 -6.01 -1.99 4.17
CA THR A 124 -6.42 -0.61 4.43
C THR A 124 -5.61 -0.02 5.60
N ASP A 125 -5.18 1.23 5.44
CA ASP A 125 -4.41 2.01 6.43
C ASP A 125 -2.99 1.51 6.75
N ARG A 126 -2.48 0.59 5.94
CA ARG A 126 -1.06 0.22 5.93
C ARG A 126 -0.33 0.91 4.78
N TYR A 127 0.96 1.14 4.97
CA TYR A 127 1.88 1.71 4.00
C TYR A 127 2.86 0.63 3.55
N LEU A 128 2.95 0.43 2.24
CA LEU A 128 3.91 -0.50 1.67
C LEU A 128 5.32 0.06 1.83
N LYS A 129 6.18 -0.72 2.45
CA LYS A 129 7.59 -0.39 2.62
C LYS A 129 8.41 -1.36 1.78
N ASP A 130 9.03 -0.79 0.74
CA ASP A 130 9.85 -1.52 -0.21
C ASP A 130 11.03 -2.19 0.51
N ARG A 131 11.52 -3.27 -0.11
CA ARG A 131 12.64 -4.07 0.39
C ARG A 131 13.90 -3.23 0.57
N VAL A 132 14.43 -3.19 1.79
CA VAL A 132 15.74 -2.60 2.09
C VAL A 132 16.74 -3.71 2.39
N GLY A 133 17.80 -3.83 1.58
CA GLY A 133 18.95 -4.68 1.91
C GLY A 133 18.62 -6.17 2.15
N GLY A 134 17.92 -6.83 1.23
CA GLY A 134 17.66 -8.28 1.33
C GLY A 134 16.49 -8.70 2.22
N THR A 135 15.80 -7.75 2.89
CA THR A 135 14.58 -8.01 3.70
C THR A 135 13.33 -8.28 2.85
N ALA A 136 12.22 -8.75 3.43
CA ALA A 136 10.96 -8.82 2.66
C ALA A 136 10.30 -7.43 2.58
N GLU A 137 9.48 -7.19 1.55
CA GLU A 137 8.57 -6.04 1.53
C GLU A 137 7.55 -6.18 2.68
N THR A 138 7.29 -5.08 3.39
CA THR A 138 6.47 -5.10 4.61
C THR A 138 5.37 -4.06 4.55
N CYS A 139 4.34 -4.25 5.38
CA CYS A 139 3.24 -3.32 5.53
C CYS A 139 3.32 -2.68 6.92
N GLU A 140 3.57 -1.39 6.94
CA GLU A 140 3.78 -0.64 8.17
C GLU A 140 2.57 0.25 8.46
N THR A 141 2.40 0.69 9.70
CA THR A 141 1.47 1.79 10.01
C THR A 141 2.10 3.14 9.65
N LYS A 142 1.28 4.19 9.58
CA LYS A 142 1.75 5.55 9.25
C LYS A 142 2.87 6.01 10.18
N GLU A 143 2.74 5.70 11.46
CA GLU A 143 3.64 6.09 12.54
C GLU A 143 4.98 5.34 12.47
N ASN A 144 4.98 4.15 11.90
CA ASN A 144 6.18 3.33 11.70
C ASN A 144 7.00 3.76 10.48
N CYS A 145 6.43 4.53 9.55
CA CYS A 145 7.18 5.20 8.49
C CYS A 145 7.92 6.43 9.07
N THR A 146 8.90 6.22 9.95
CA THR A 146 9.63 7.32 10.60
C THR A 146 11.14 7.11 10.53
N ARG A 147 11.88 8.15 10.92
CA ARG A 147 13.35 8.23 10.96
C ARG A 147 14.00 8.12 9.58
N THR A 148 14.07 6.95 8.96
CA THR A 148 14.70 6.78 7.63
C THR A 148 13.71 6.78 6.47
N HIS A 149 12.42 6.73 6.80
CA HIS A 149 11.32 6.78 5.84
C HIS A 149 10.25 7.75 6.35
N PHE A 150 9.34 8.11 5.48
CA PHE A 150 8.15 8.92 5.78
C PHE A 150 6.91 8.34 5.09
N PRO A 151 5.71 8.53 5.64
CA PRO A 151 4.49 8.08 5.00
C PRO A 151 4.14 9.00 3.82
N ASN A 152 3.82 8.40 2.67
CA ASN A 152 3.24 9.09 1.53
C ASN A 152 1.94 8.39 1.13
N ASP A 153 0.86 9.16 1.04
CA ASP A 153 -0.49 8.63 0.78
C ASP A 153 -0.79 8.36 -0.71
N ASN A 154 0.05 8.86 -1.62
CA ASN A 154 -0.24 8.87 -3.05
C ASN A 154 0.96 8.53 -3.95
N ALA A 155 2.00 7.92 -3.40
CA ALA A 155 3.16 7.49 -4.16
C ALA A 155 2.75 6.39 -5.16
N GLU A 156 2.78 6.71 -6.46
CA GLU A 156 2.26 5.83 -7.53
C GLU A 156 0.80 5.39 -7.32
N ASN A 157 -0.04 6.27 -6.76
CA ASN A 157 -1.43 5.98 -6.38
C ASN A 157 -1.57 4.92 -5.26
N LYS A 158 -0.53 4.74 -4.43
CA LYS A 158 -0.53 3.82 -3.29
C LYS A 158 0.01 4.50 -2.03
N LYS A 159 -0.42 4.01 -0.86
CA LYS A 159 0.18 4.36 0.43
C LYS A 159 1.53 3.66 0.57
N LYS A 160 2.64 4.41 0.61
CA LYS A 160 4.00 3.86 0.73
C LYS A 160 4.81 4.53 1.85
N CYS A 161 5.67 3.76 2.52
CA CYS A 161 6.76 4.32 3.32
C CYS A 161 7.93 4.59 2.37
N LEU A 162 8.22 5.86 2.10
CA LEU A 162 9.28 6.22 1.17
C LEU A 162 10.56 6.61 1.89
N PRO A 163 11.74 6.31 1.33
CA PRO A 163 13.00 6.70 1.95
C PRO A 163 13.13 8.22 1.96
N CYS A 164 13.72 8.78 3.02
CA CYS A 164 13.90 10.23 3.18
C CYS A 164 14.65 10.89 2.02
N GLY A 165 15.47 10.12 1.29
CA GLY A 165 16.23 10.55 0.12
C GLY A 165 15.43 10.73 -1.18
N GLU A 166 14.17 10.31 -1.21
CA GLU A 166 13.38 10.16 -2.44
C GLU A 166 12.77 11.48 -2.92
N ILE A 167 13.44 12.17 -3.83
CA ILE A 167 13.06 13.52 -4.28
C ILE A 167 11.71 13.59 -5.02
N THR A 168 11.31 12.51 -5.70
CA THR A 168 10.13 12.49 -6.59
C THR A 168 8.81 12.54 -5.83
N ASN A 169 8.82 12.13 -4.58
CA ASN A 169 7.62 11.91 -3.77
C ASN A 169 7.72 12.61 -2.40
N GLY A 170 8.47 13.71 -2.35
CA GLY A 170 8.51 14.61 -1.20
C GLY A 170 9.65 14.38 -0.20
N GLY A 171 10.63 13.54 -0.53
CA GLY A 171 11.90 13.45 0.19
C GLY A 171 12.88 14.57 -0.18
N ILE A 172 14.09 14.49 0.38
CA ILE A 172 15.19 15.44 0.21
C ILE A 172 16.43 14.68 -0.24
N GLU A 173 17.05 15.12 -1.34
CA GLU A 173 18.26 14.51 -1.87
C GLU A 173 19.36 14.40 -0.80
N HIS A 174 20.03 13.24 -0.74
CA HIS A 174 21.06 12.93 0.26
C HIS A 174 20.60 12.99 1.73
N CYS A 175 19.29 12.99 2.00
CA CYS A 175 18.78 12.89 3.36
C CYS A 175 18.64 11.43 3.80
N LEU A 176 19.35 11.05 4.87
CA LEU A 176 19.30 9.71 5.46
C LEU A 176 18.21 9.56 6.51
N GLU A 177 18.01 10.62 7.31
CA GLU A 177 16.97 10.64 8.34
C GLU A 177 16.15 11.92 8.27
N CYS A 178 14.84 11.82 8.40
CA CYS A 178 13.90 12.92 8.22
C CYS A 178 12.74 12.86 9.21
N ALA A 179 12.07 14.00 9.36
CA ALA A 179 10.84 14.15 10.13
C ALA A 179 9.73 14.71 9.23
N LEU A 180 8.50 14.21 9.40
CA LEU A 180 7.35 14.64 8.60
C LEU A 180 6.98 16.10 8.88
N ILE A 181 6.61 16.83 7.84
CA ILE A 181 6.02 18.17 7.97
C ILE A 181 4.49 18.00 8.08
N GLU A 182 3.93 18.36 9.22
CA GLU A 182 2.48 18.27 9.41
C GLU A 182 1.72 19.28 8.54
N GLY A 183 0.62 18.84 7.93
CA GLY A 183 -0.27 19.69 7.14
C GLY A 183 0.20 19.96 5.71
N GLN A 184 1.37 19.46 5.31
CA GLN A 184 1.84 19.57 3.93
C GLN A 184 1.42 18.34 3.11
N VAL A 185 0.83 18.58 1.94
CA VAL A 185 0.26 17.53 1.07
C VAL A 185 0.93 17.43 -0.30
N GLU A 186 1.76 18.40 -0.66
CA GLU A 186 2.49 18.46 -1.94
C GLU A 186 3.90 19.05 -1.76
N GLY A 187 4.79 18.79 -2.72
CA GLY A 187 6.18 19.21 -2.66
C GLY A 187 7.01 18.39 -1.67
N VAL A 188 7.92 19.04 -0.95
CA VAL A 188 8.80 18.40 0.05
C VAL A 188 8.03 18.14 1.33
N LEU A 189 7.73 16.88 1.65
CA LEU A 189 6.89 16.48 2.78
C LEU A 189 7.66 16.31 4.09
N VAL A 190 8.98 16.42 4.07
CA VAL A 190 9.85 16.14 5.21
C VAL A 190 10.86 17.25 5.48
N THR A 191 11.32 17.35 6.72
CA THR A 191 12.54 18.06 7.08
C THR A 191 13.67 17.07 7.27
N CYS A 192 14.86 17.40 6.80
CA CYS A 192 16.03 16.56 6.98
C CYS A 192 16.62 16.72 8.39
N THR A 193 16.88 15.61 9.05
CA THR A 193 17.52 15.56 10.38
C THR A 193 18.95 15.04 10.30
N LYS A 194 19.28 14.28 9.24
CA LYS A 194 20.64 13.77 9.00
C LYS A 194 20.89 13.56 7.51
N CYS A 195 22.01 14.07 7.04
CA CYS A 195 22.44 13.90 5.66
C CYS A 195 23.42 12.73 5.51
N SER A 196 23.61 12.30 4.26
CA SER A 196 24.66 11.36 3.86
C SER A 196 26.05 11.89 4.17
N THR A 197 27.02 10.97 4.28
CA THR A 197 28.42 11.29 4.60
C THR A 197 28.97 12.42 3.72
N GLY A 198 29.61 13.40 4.34
CA GLY A 198 30.20 14.55 3.66
C GLY A 198 29.25 15.74 3.45
N LYS A 199 27.96 15.58 3.73
CA LYS A 199 26.96 16.66 3.68
C LYS A 199 26.53 17.09 5.09
N LYS A 200 25.95 18.28 5.18
CA LYS A 200 25.39 18.89 6.39
C LYS A 200 23.94 19.27 6.16
N VAL A 201 23.12 19.23 7.20
CA VAL A 201 21.73 19.68 7.13
C VAL A 201 21.71 21.19 7.00
N SER A 202 20.97 21.72 6.02
CA SER A 202 20.84 23.17 5.81
C SER A 202 20.12 23.87 6.97
N PRO A 203 20.28 25.20 7.15
CA PRO A 203 19.66 25.92 8.27
C PRO A 203 18.15 25.76 8.38
N GLY A 204 17.44 25.73 7.25
CA GLY A 204 15.99 25.48 7.22
C GLY A 204 15.61 24.00 7.25
N ARG A 205 16.58 23.08 7.31
CA ARG A 205 16.40 21.63 7.25
C ARG A 205 15.70 21.12 5.98
N LYS A 206 15.69 21.91 4.90
CA LYS A 206 15.04 21.59 3.63
C LYS A 206 15.97 20.92 2.61
N SER A 207 17.26 20.82 2.92
CA SER A 207 18.27 20.29 1.99
C SER A 207 19.53 19.81 2.73
N CYS A 208 20.40 19.11 1.99
CA CYS A 208 21.73 18.71 2.41
C CYS A 208 22.78 19.49 1.61
N VAL A 209 23.67 20.21 2.30
CA VAL A 209 24.68 21.11 1.72
C VAL A 209 26.10 20.63 2.01
N ASP A 210 27.09 21.01 1.21
CA ASP A 210 28.50 20.62 1.42
C ASP A 210 29.15 21.30 2.63
N GLY A 211 28.71 22.51 2.94
CA GLY A 211 29.22 23.32 4.03
C GLY A 211 28.16 24.32 4.52
N CYS A 212 28.35 24.83 5.73
CA CYS A 212 27.43 25.81 6.28
C CYS A 212 27.60 27.18 5.58
N PRO A 213 26.48 27.82 5.20
CA PRO A 213 26.51 29.11 4.50
C PRO A 213 27.07 30.24 5.40
N SER A 214 27.31 31.41 4.81
CA SER A 214 27.68 32.61 5.58
C SER A 214 26.66 32.92 6.68
N ASN A 215 27.15 33.44 7.81
CA ASN A 215 26.35 33.76 9.00
C ASN A 215 25.68 32.53 9.64
N SER A 216 26.32 31.37 9.54
CA SER A 216 25.91 30.15 10.25
C SER A 216 27.11 29.40 10.79
N THR A 217 26.87 28.54 11.77
CA THR A 217 27.86 27.63 12.37
C THR A 217 27.42 26.18 12.22
N ASP A 218 28.39 25.27 12.11
CA ASP A 218 28.13 23.84 12.20
C ASP A 218 27.90 23.45 13.66
N ASP A 219 26.72 22.89 13.94
CA ASP A 219 26.38 22.25 15.19
C ASP A 219 26.09 20.77 14.91
N ASN A 220 27.11 19.93 15.08
CA ASN A 220 27.02 18.48 14.90
C ASN A 220 26.45 18.08 13.52
N SER A 221 27.01 18.63 12.44
CA SER A 221 26.55 18.40 11.05
C SER A 221 25.20 19.00 10.68
N VAL A 222 24.66 19.89 11.52
CA VAL A 222 23.49 20.73 11.23
C VAL A 222 23.95 22.19 11.20
N CYS A 223 23.67 22.89 10.12
CA CYS A 223 23.97 24.31 10.03
C CYS A 223 22.93 25.12 10.80
N VAL A 224 23.38 26.00 11.70
CA VAL A 224 22.51 26.85 12.51
C VAL A 224 22.88 28.30 12.24
N CYS A 225 21.89 29.15 11.91
CA CYS A 225 22.14 30.56 11.70
C CYS A 225 22.64 31.23 13.00
N ASN A 226 23.62 32.12 12.86
CA ASN A 226 24.15 32.91 13.96
C ASN A 226 23.07 33.84 14.54
N ASP A 227 23.31 34.34 15.75
CA ASP A 227 22.38 35.26 16.40
C ASP A 227 22.10 36.50 15.52
N GLY A 228 20.82 36.88 15.44
CA GLY A 228 20.34 37.93 14.54
C GLY A 228 20.11 37.51 13.08
N TYR A 229 20.22 36.22 12.73
CA TYR A 229 19.96 35.69 11.38
C TYR A 229 18.91 34.56 11.41
N SER A 230 18.11 34.47 10.34
CA SER A 230 17.14 33.38 10.11
C SER A 230 17.39 32.69 8.78
N PRO A 231 17.00 31.41 8.63
CA PRO A 231 16.97 30.76 7.33
C PRO A 231 16.11 31.55 6.35
N ASP A 232 16.54 31.61 5.10
CA ASP A 232 15.73 32.13 4.00
C ASP A 232 14.56 31.20 3.64
N ASP A 233 13.70 31.61 2.72
CA ASP A 233 12.53 30.82 2.30
C ASP A 233 12.92 29.44 1.73
N ALA A 234 14.06 29.41 1.00
CA ALA A 234 14.66 28.18 0.48
C ALA A 234 15.26 27.30 1.59
N GLY A 235 15.57 27.86 2.76
CA GLY A 235 16.19 27.19 3.89
C GLY A 235 17.67 26.87 3.71
N THR A 236 18.34 27.43 2.70
CA THR A 236 19.74 27.14 2.33
C THR A 236 20.71 28.21 2.80
N SER A 237 20.24 29.43 3.06
CA SER A 237 21.05 30.57 3.45
C SER A 237 20.52 31.23 4.71
N CYS A 238 21.38 31.99 5.39
CA CYS A 238 20.99 32.78 6.56
C CYS A 238 20.91 34.27 6.17
N VAL A 239 19.72 34.85 6.30
CA VAL A 239 19.46 36.27 6.05
C VAL A 239 19.35 37.01 7.39
N SER A 240 19.80 38.27 7.43
CA SER A 240 19.66 39.06 8.64
C SER A 240 18.19 39.18 8.99
N MET A 241 17.85 38.87 10.24
CA MET A 241 16.55 39.24 10.78
C MET A 241 16.51 40.76 10.69
N SER A 242 15.70 41.31 9.78
CA SER A 242 15.52 42.76 9.75
C SER A 242 15.05 43.13 11.15
N THR A 243 15.86 43.89 11.88
CA THR A 243 15.40 44.63 13.04
C THR A 243 14.47 45.70 12.49
N ASN A 244 13.25 45.32 12.11
CA ASN A 244 12.13 46.25 12.16
C ASN A 244 11.83 46.52 13.64
N ARG A 245 12.78 47.21 14.30
CA ARG A 245 12.47 48.29 15.22
C ARG A 245 11.89 49.45 14.40
N SER A 246 10.75 49.22 13.77
CA SER A 246 9.92 50.28 13.22
C SER A 246 8.65 50.26 14.05
N GLY A 247 8.52 51.27 14.91
CA GLY A 247 7.52 51.36 15.96
C GLY A 247 6.09 51.17 15.46
N LEU A 248 5.50 50.03 15.82
CA LEU A 248 4.08 49.98 16.11
C LEU A 248 3.95 50.19 17.62
N SER A 249 3.73 51.44 17.99
CA SER A 249 3.23 51.85 19.29
C SER A 249 2.09 50.92 19.70
N THR A 250 2.16 50.42 20.92
CA THR A 250 1.16 49.58 21.60
C THR A 250 -0.14 50.37 21.83
N GLY A 251 -0.81 50.78 20.74
CA GLY A 251 -1.91 51.73 20.76
C GLY A 251 -2.65 51.84 19.45
N ALA A 252 -2.94 50.73 18.77
CA ALA A 252 -3.90 50.69 17.66
C ALA A 252 -4.41 49.27 17.33
N ILE A 253 -4.69 48.44 18.36
CA ILE A 253 -5.48 47.22 18.16
C ILE A 253 -6.64 47.24 19.17
N ALA A 254 -7.55 48.15 18.91
CA ALA A 254 -8.92 48.09 19.41
C ALA A 254 -9.82 48.41 18.21
N GLY A 255 -10.54 47.41 17.70
CA GLY A 255 -11.64 47.66 16.77
C GLY A 255 -11.67 46.90 15.45
N ILE A 256 -11.23 45.64 15.36
CA ILE A 256 -11.67 44.77 14.25
C ILE A 256 -12.01 43.37 14.79
N SER A 257 -12.94 43.30 15.74
CA SER A 257 -13.56 42.02 16.16
C SER A 257 -15.08 42.11 16.31
N VAL A 258 -15.68 43.28 16.10
CA VAL A 258 -17.14 43.46 16.20
C VAL A 258 -17.81 43.42 14.82
N ALA A 259 -17.11 43.77 13.73
CA ALA A 259 -17.70 43.74 12.39
C ALA A 259 -18.04 42.31 11.91
N VAL A 260 -17.18 41.33 12.18
CA VAL A 260 -17.41 39.93 11.76
C VAL A 260 -18.55 39.30 12.56
N VAL A 261 -18.65 39.57 13.87
CA VAL A 261 -19.74 39.03 14.71
C VAL A 261 -21.09 39.61 14.31
N VAL A 262 -21.17 40.90 13.92
CA VAL A 262 -22.41 41.50 13.42
C VAL A 262 -22.81 40.93 12.05
N VAL A 263 -21.84 40.69 11.15
CA VAL A 263 -22.12 40.11 9.83
C VAL A 263 -22.56 38.65 9.94
N VAL A 264 -21.90 37.84 10.78
CA VAL A 264 -22.27 36.42 10.99
C VAL A 264 -23.58 36.32 11.78
N GLY A 265 -23.80 37.16 12.81
CA GLY A 265 -25.05 37.22 13.55
C GLY A 265 -26.25 37.65 12.69
N GLY A 266 -26.04 38.62 11.79
CA GLY A 266 -27.05 39.05 10.83
C GLY A 266 -27.40 37.97 9.80
N LEU A 267 -26.41 37.25 9.29
CA LEU A 267 -26.62 36.14 8.35
C LEU A 267 -27.37 34.96 8.97
N VAL A 268 -27.01 34.56 10.19
CA VAL A 268 -27.69 33.46 10.90
C VAL A 268 -29.13 33.85 11.29
N GLY A 269 -29.34 35.10 11.72
CA GLY A 269 -30.67 35.63 12.01
C GLY A 269 -31.58 35.67 10.78
N PHE A 270 -31.05 36.13 9.64
CA PHE A 270 -31.79 36.17 8.37
C PHE A 270 -32.15 34.76 7.87
N LEU A 271 -31.24 33.80 8.00
CA LEU A 271 -31.51 32.40 7.63
C LEU A 271 -32.56 31.73 8.54
N CYS A 272 -32.52 31.98 9.85
CA CYS A 272 -33.55 31.48 10.77
C CYS A 272 -34.94 32.09 10.49
N TRP A 273 -35.00 33.40 10.23
CA TRP A 273 -36.26 34.05 9.82
C TRP A 273 -36.78 33.47 8.50
N TRP A 274 -35.90 33.31 7.50
CA TRP A 274 -36.28 32.80 6.19
C TRP A 274 -36.86 31.38 6.27
N PHE A 275 -36.24 30.47 7.05
CA PHE A 275 -36.74 29.11 7.21
C PHE A 275 -38.05 29.04 8.01
N LEU A 276 -38.21 29.86 9.05
CA LEU A 276 -39.42 29.85 9.88
C LEU A 276 -40.63 30.53 9.20
N CYS A 277 -40.42 31.60 8.44
CA CYS A 277 -41.52 32.31 7.78
C CYS A 277 -41.92 31.71 6.43
N ARG A 278 -41.02 30.99 5.74
CA ARG A 278 -41.34 30.34 4.45
C ARG A 278 -42.02 28.98 4.58
N GLY A 279 -42.08 28.41 5.80
CA GLY A 279 -42.84 27.20 6.11
C GLY A 279 -44.33 27.42 6.37
N LYS A 280 -44.83 28.65 6.26
CA LYS A 280 -46.24 28.98 6.52
C LYS A 280 -46.79 29.98 5.51
N ALA A 281 -46.64 29.64 4.24
CA ALA A 281 -47.45 30.13 3.12
C ALA A 281 -47.80 28.93 2.22
#